data_AF-X1SEJ6-F1
#
_entry.id   AF-X1SEJ6-F1
#
_cell.length_a   1.000
_cell.length_b   1.000
_cell.length_c   1.000
_cell.angle_alpha   90.00
_cell.angle_beta   90.00
_cell.angle_gamma   90.00
#
_symmetry.space_group_name_H-M   'P 1'
#
loop_
_entity.id
_entity.type
_entity.pdbx_description
1 polymer ?
#
loop_
_entity_poly.entity_id
_entity_poly.type
_entity_poly.pdbx_seq_one_letter_code
_entity_poly.pdbx_strand_id
1 'polypeptide(L)'
;MAIGILGIVSFIGVILILIGVILFFIGRKEFGEKHQNNVKNAIIIFIINIVVATILTSAIVFFAISSITTSTIANSSPEINMGPLSILIVIISIVSAILGGLMYYFALIELEDEQGKNILYAAIISSIGITTVTSVYIAGLLGEMFGSISSTSSYSSLSFIQNTGGIGILGVIPNLLFLYAFYIPYKRIKDGELIPQVSSSVNSTAPGRICPNCSRSIPMDANTCPYCGKKFESYL
;
A
#
# COMPACT_ATOMS: atom_id res chain seq x y z
N MET A 1 25.78 5.05 19.33
CA MET A 1 25.23 6.24 18.63
C MET A 1 24.36 5.89 17.41
N ALA A 2 24.68 4.85 16.62
CA ALA A 2 23.88 4.47 15.42
C ALA A 2 22.42 4.05 15.71
N ILE A 3 22.14 3.49 16.90
CA ILE A 3 20.79 3.04 17.29
C ILE A 3 19.81 4.22 17.38
N GLY A 4 20.28 5.42 17.74
CA GLY A 4 19.42 6.61 17.83
C GLY A 4 18.91 7.10 16.49
N ILE A 5 19.74 7.07 15.44
CA ILE A 5 19.37 7.53 14.10
C ILE A 5 18.36 6.56 13.45
N LEU A 6 18.57 5.25 13.60
CA LEU A 6 17.64 4.23 13.07
C LEU A 6 16.25 4.38 13.69
N GLY A 7 16.16 4.69 14.99
CA GLY A 7 14.89 4.96 15.66
C GLY A 7 14.14 6.15 15.08
N ILE A 8 14.84 7.25 14.80
CA ILE A 8 14.25 8.48 14.24
C ILE A 8 13.72 8.23 12.82
N VAL A 9 14.49 7.55 11.97
CA VAL A 9 14.08 7.24 10.59
C VAL A 9 12.84 6.34 10.58
N SER A 10 12.79 5.34 11.46
CA SER A 10 11.61 4.47 11.61
C SER A 10 10.37 5.25 12.06
N PHE A 11 10.53 6.15 13.04
CA PHE A 11 9.43 6.97 13.53
C PHE A 11 8.86 7.90 12.45
N ILE A 12 9.71 8.56 11.66
CA ILE A 12 9.30 9.40 10.53
C ILE A 12 8.55 8.57 9.49
N GLY A 13 9.02 7.34 9.21
CA GLY A 13 8.35 6.43 8.30
C GLY A 13 6.91 6.13 8.72
N VAL A 14 6.67 5.84 10.01
CA VAL A 14 5.31 5.59 10.53
C VAL A 14 4.41 6.82 10.36
N ILE A 15 4.91 8.01 10.62
CA ILE A 15 4.14 9.25 10.43
C ILE A 15 3.77 9.45 8.97
N LEU A 16 4.72 9.27 8.04
CA LEU A 16 4.46 9.40 6.61
C LEU A 16 3.43 8.40 6.11
N ILE A 17 3.50 7.15 6.60
CA ILE A 17 2.50 6.12 6.30
C ILE A 17 1.12 6.56 6.79
N LEU A 18 1.02 7.09 8.01
CA LEU A 18 -0.24 7.55 8.58
C LEU A 18 -0.85 8.70 7.78
N ILE A 19 -0.02 9.68 7.37
CA ILE A 19 -0.44 10.78 6.49
C ILE A 19 -0.93 10.23 5.15
N GLY A 20 -0.19 9.29 4.55
CA GLY A 20 -0.57 8.66 3.28
C GLY A 20 -1.94 7.98 3.34
N VAL A 21 -2.22 7.24 4.42
CA VAL A 21 -3.51 6.58 4.64
C VAL A 21 -4.65 7.60 4.79
N ILE A 22 -4.42 8.71 5.51
CA ILE A 22 -5.41 9.78 5.65
C ILE A 22 -5.74 10.41 4.30
N LEU A 23 -4.72 10.77 3.51
CA LEU A 23 -4.91 11.35 2.19
C LEU A 23 -5.67 10.39 1.26
N PHE A 24 -5.32 9.11 1.31
CA PHE A 24 -5.99 8.06 0.54
C PHE A 24 -7.46 7.90 0.96
N PHE A 25 -7.78 8.01 2.25
CA PHE A 25 -9.15 7.95 2.75
C PHE A 25 -10.00 9.16 2.30
N ILE A 26 -9.41 10.35 2.29
CA ILE A 26 -10.09 11.58 1.85
C ILE A 26 -10.40 11.50 0.35
N GLY A 27 -9.45 11.06 -0.47
CA GLY A 27 -9.60 10.98 -1.93
C GLY A 27 -10.66 9.97 -2.42
N ARG A 28 -11.11 9.04 -1.58
CA ARG A 28 -12.00 7.93 -2.00
C ARG A 28 -13.35 8.39 -2.58
N LYS A 29 -13.85 9.56 -2.16
CA LYS A 29 -15.22 10.01 -2.48
C LYS A 29 -15.32 10.70 -3.84
N GLU A 30 -14.19 11.11 -4.40
CA GLU A 30 -14.16 11.96 -5.60
C GLU A 30 -14.42 11.17 -6.89
N PHE A 31 -14.08 9.88 -6.95
CA PHE A 31 -14.06 9.11 -8.21
C PHE A 31 -15.15 8.03 -8.33
N GLY A 32 -16.29 8.23 -7.67
CA GLY A 32 -17.48 7.37 -7.78
C GLY A 32 -17.49 6.14 -6.88
N GLU A 33 -18.64 5.44 -6.84
CA GLU A 33 -18.90 4.35 -5.88
C GLU A 33 -17.99 3.12 -6.08
N LYS A 34 -17.66 2.80 -7.33
CA LYS A 34 -16.80 1.66 -7.65
C LYS A 34 -15.37 1.89 -7.18
N HIS A 35 -14.81 3.08 -7.40
CA HIS A 35 -13.51 3.47 -6.86
C HIS A 35 -13.55 3.48 -5.32
N GLN A 36 -14.60 4.02 -4.71
CA GLN A 36 -14.76 4.03 -3.26
C GLN A 36 -14.69 2.62 -2.65
N ASN A 37 -15.33 1.63 -3.28
CA ASN A 37 -15.28 0.24 -2.83
C ASN A 37 -13.89 -0.39 -3.01
N ASN A 38 -13.22 -0.09 -4.11
CA ASN A 38 -11.85 -0.56 -4.34
C ASN A 38 -10.86 0.05 -3.32
N VAL A 39 -10.98 1.35 -3.03
CA VAL A 39 -10.20 2.04 -1.99
C VAL A 39 -10.45 1.44 -0.62
N LYS A 40 -11.70 1.10 -0.29
CA LYS A 40 -12.01 0.39 0.96
C LYS A 40 -11.29 -0.95 1.05
N ASN A 41 -11.28 -1.73 -0.03
CA ASN A 41 -10.56 -3.02 -0.08
C ASN A 41 -9.04 -2.82 0.05
N ALA A 42 -8.48 -1.81 -0.61
CA ALA A 42 -7.05 -1.46 -0.48
C ALA A 42 -6.67 -1.12 0.98
N ILE A 43 -7.51 -0.37 1.70
CA ILE A 43 -7.31 -0.05 3.12
C ILE A 43 -7.37 -1.32 4.00
N ILE A 44 -8.31 -2.22 3.73
CA ILE A 44 -8.42 -3.49 4.47
C ILE A 44 -7.14 -4.32 4.26
N ILE A 45 -6.68 -4.46 3.02
CA ILE A 45 -5.44 -5.19 2.68
C ILE A 45 -4.23 -4.52 3.34
N PHE A 46 -4.17 -3.19 3.37
CA PHE A 46 -3.12 -2.45 4.05
C PHE A 46 -3.06 -2.76 5.54
N ILE A 47 -4.20 -2.76 6.24
CA ILE A 47 -4.28 -3.13 7.67
C ILE A 47 -3.85 -4.59 7.88
N ILE A 48 -4.33 -5.50 7.04
CA ILE A 48 -3.91 -6.92 7.07
C ILE A 48 -2.40 -7.04 6.90
N ASN A 49 -1.81 -6.31 5.95
CA ASN A 49 -0.37 -6.33 5.72
C ASN A 49 0.41 -5.86 6.96
N ILE A 50 -0.04 -4.79 7.63
CA ILE A 50 0.59 -4.34 8.89
C ILE A 50 0.53 -5.45 9.95
N VAL A 51 -0.64 -6.04 10.17
CA VAL A 51 -0.81 -7.09 11.20
C VAL A 51 0.02 -8.32 10.88
N VAL A 52 0.03 -8.77 9.62
CA VAL A 52 0.83 -9.92 9.18
C VAL A 52 2.33 -9.61 9.34
N ALA A 53 2.78 -8.43 8.90
CA ALA A 53 4.18 -8.03 9.03
C ALA A 53 4.62 -7.96 10.50
N THR A 54 3.81 -7.42 11.41
CA THR A 54 4.15 -7.34 12.84
C THR A 54 4.19 -8.72 13.48
N ILE A 55 3.21 -9.58 13.21
CA ILE A 55 3.19 -10.97 13.72
C ILE A 55 4.43 -11.72 13.25
N LEU A 56 4.72 -11.71 11.95
CA LEU A 56 5.83 -12.48 11.43
C LEU A 56 7.20 -11.92 11.86
N THR A 57 7.34 -10.59 11.97
CA THR A 57 8.56 -9.97 12.52
C THR A 57 8.75 -10.33 13.99
N SER A 58 7.67 -10.36 14.78
CA SER A 58 7.75 -10.80 16.19
C SER A 58 8.17 -12.27 16.31
N ALA A 59 7.76 -13.12 15.37
CA ALA A 59 8.20 -14.51 15.30
C ALA A 59 9.71 -14.62 15.05
N ILE A 60 10.29 -13.80 14.16
CA ILE A 60 11.76 -13.76 13.97
C ILE A 60 12.47 -13.45 15.28
N VAL A 61 12.02 -12.40 15.99
CA VAL A 61 12.63 -11.98 17.26
C VAL A 61 12.52 -13.10 18.30
N PHE A 62 11.35 -13.75 18.39
CA PHE A 62 11.14 -14.89 19.28
C PHE A 62 12.07 -16.06 18.98
N PHE A 63 12.21 -16.46 17.71
CA PHE A 63 13.12 -17.52 17.29
C PHE A 63 14.58 -17.18 17.60
N ALA A 64 15.00 -15.94 17.34
CA ALA A 64 16.33 -15.46 17.66
C ALA A 64 16.61 -15.55 19.17
N ILE A 65 15.70 -15.05 20.02
CA ILE A 65 15.86 -15.13 21.48
C ILE A 65 15.87 -16.58 21.98
N SER A 66 14.97 -17.42 21.46
CA SER A 66 14.88 -18.83 21.84
C SER A 66 16.19 -19.58 21.54
N SER A 67 16.80 -19.32 20.38
CA SER A 67 18.08 -19.93 20.00
C SER A 67 19.24 -19.54 20.92
N ILE A 68 19.32 -18.27 21.32
CA ILE A 68 20.32 -17.76 22.27
C ILE A 68 20.09 -18.35 23.67
N THR A 69 18.82 -18.45 24.09
CA THR A 69 18.48 -18.99 25.41
C THR A 69 18.85 -20.47 25.51
N THR A 70 18.59 -21.24 24.45
CA THR A 70 18.88 -22.67 24.41
C THR A 70 20.38 -22.96 24.46
N SER A 71 21.18 -22.20 23.71
CA SER A 71 22.65 -22.29 23.74
C SER A 71 23.24 -21.88 25.09
N THR A 72 22.69 -20.83 25.71
CA THR A 72 23.10 -20.40 27.06
C THR A 72 22.84 -21.50 28.11
N ILE A 73 21.68 -22.15 28.06
CA ILE A 73 21.33 -23.25 28.98
C ILE A 73 22.23 -24.47 28.74
N ALA A 74 22.62 -24.73 27.49
CA ALA A 74 23.50 -25.83 27.12
C ALA A 74 24.99 -25.60 27.47
N ASN A 75 25.35 -24.46 28.08
CA ASN A 75 26.74 -24.02 28.29
C ASN A 75 27.58 -24.05 26.99
N SER A 76 26.93 -23.89 25.84
CA SER A 76 27.61 -23.75 24.55
C SER A 76 27.72 -22.27 24.18
N SER A 77 28.60 -21.95 23.24
CA SER A 77 28.65 -20.61 22.65
C SER A 77 27.26 -20.24 22.09
N PRO A 78 26.81 -18.99 22.27
CA PRO A 78 25.52 -18.56 21.75
C PRO A 78 25.51 -18.66 20.22
N GLU A 79 24.86 -19.70 19.70
CA GLU A 79 24.68 -19.93 18.27
C GLU A 79 23.22 -19.66 17.91
N ILE A 80 23.02 -18.83 16.88
CA ILE A 80 21.70 -18.59 16.32
C ILE A 80 21.49 -19.58 15.18
N ASN A 81 20.48 -20.45 15.30
CA ASN A 81 20.11 -21.37 14.23
C ASN A 81 19.45 -20.59 13.07
N MET A 82 20.24 -20.31 12.03
CA MET A 82 19.82 -19.52 10.87
C MET A 82 18.91 -20.27 9.90
N GLY A 83 18.83 -21.60 9.97
CA GLY A 83 18.02 -22.40 9.04
C GLY A 83 16.55 -21.99 9.02
N PRO A 84 15.81 -22.13 10.14
CA PRO A 84 14.41 -21.71 10.22
C PRO A 84 14.21 -20.20 10.02
N LEU A 85 15.17 -19.39 10.46
CA LEU A 85 15.09 -17.94 10.43
C LEU A 85 15.21 -17.38 9.00
N SER A 86 16.12 -17.93 8.20
CA SER A 86 16.32 -17.57 6.79
C SER A 86 15.06 -17.83 5.94
N ILE A 87 14.43 -19.00 6.13
CA ILE A 87 13.17 -19.35 5.47
C ILE A 87 12.05 -18.37 5.86
N LEU A 88 11.97 -18.05 7.16
CA LEU A 88 10.96 -17.11 7.66
C LEU A 88 11.12 -15.71 7.06
N ILE A 89 12.37 -15.20 6.93
CA ILE A 89 12.67 -13.91 6.29
C ILE A 89 12.17 -13.89 4.83
N VAL A 90 12.43 -14.95 4.07
CA VAL A 90 12.00 -15.06 2.67
C VAL A 90 10.47 -15.05 2.58
N ILE A 91 9.79 -15.85 3.40
CA ILE A 91 8.32 -15.92 3.43
C ILE A 91 7.73 -14.55 3.75
N ILE A 92 8.23 -13.86 4.77
CA ILE A 92 7.76 -12.53 5.17
C ILE A 92 7.88 -11.54 4.02
N SER A 93 9.04 -11.50 3.39
CA SER A 93 9.34 -10.57 2.31
C SER A 93 8.40 -10.76 1.12
N ILE A 94 8.13 -12.03 0.76
CA ILE A 94 7.22 -12.36 -0.34
C ILE A 94 5.77 -12.01 0.01
N VAL A 95 5.31 -12.38 1.21
CA VAL A 95 3.94 -12.09 1.65
C VAL A 95 3.69 -10.59 1.70
N SER A 96 4.62 -9.81 2.24
CA SER A 96 4.52 -8.35 2.26
C SER A 96 4.56 -7.73 0.87
N ALA A 97 5.37 -8.24 -0.06
CA ALA A 97 5.39 -7.77 -1.45
C ALA A 97 4.05 -8.03 -2.16
N ILE A 98 3.46 -9.21 -1.98
CA ILE A 98 2.18 -9.57 -2.58
C ILE A 98 1.06 -8.68 -2.04
N LEU A 99 0.96 -8.54 -0.71
CA LEU A 99 -0.08 -7.71 -0.07
C LEU A 99 0.10 -6.23 -0.43
N GLY A 100 1.34 -5.74 -0.46
CA GLY A 100 1.67 -4.38 -0.91
C GLY A 100 1.26 -4.14 -2.36
N GLY A 101 1.57 -5.06 -3.27
CA GLY A 101 1.17 -4.98 -4.68
C GLY A 101 -0.35 -4.99 -4.87
N LEU A 102 -1.07 -5.86 -4.15
CA LEU A 102 -2.53 -5.90 -4.16
C LEU A 102 -3.17 -4.60 -3.65
N MET A 103 -2.58 -3.98 -2.64
CA MET A 103 -3.03 -2.67 -2.14
C MET A 103 -2.95 -1.61 -3.25
N TYR A 104 -1.83 -1.53 -3.98
CA TYR A 104 -1.69 -0.62 -5.12
C TYR A 104 -2.64 -0.96 -6.28
N TYR A 105 -2.85 -2.24 -6.55
CA TYR A 105 -3.80 -2.70 -7.57
C TYR A 105 -5.20 -2.13 -7.30
N PHE A 106 -5.76 -2.38 -6.11
CA PHE A 106 -7.10 -1.88 -5.79
C PHE A 106 -7.16 -0.35 -5.71
N ALA A 107 -6.06 0.31 -5.34
CA ALA A 107 -5.99 1.76 -5.29
C ALA A 107 -6.12 2.41 -6.67
N LEU A 108 -5.49 1.84 -7.70
CA LEU A 108 -5.27 2.51 -8.98
C LEU A 108 -6.12 1.95 -10.14
N ILE A 109 -6.60 0.70 -10.05
CA ILE A 109 -7.23 -0.01 -11.19
C ILE A 109 -8.38 0.74 -11.87
N GLU A 110 -9.14 1.54 -11.11
CA GLU A 110 -10.27 2.30 -11.65
C GLU A 110 -9.84 3.65 -12.25
N LEU A 111 -8.69 4.18 -11.85
CA LEU A 111 -8.15 5.45 -12.33
C LEU A 111 -7.25 5.28 -13.56
N GLU A 112 -6.81 4.06 -13.85
CA GLU A 112 -5.95 3.75 -14.98
C GLU A 112 -6.73 3.39 -16.25
N ASP A 113 -6.13 3.69 -17.40
CA ASP A 113 -6.56 3.22 -18.72
C ASP A 113 -6.00 1.81 -18.98
N GLU A 114 -6.37 1.18 -20.11
CA GLU A 114 -5.89 -0.16 -20.45
C GLU A 114 -4.35 -0.25 -20.54
N GLN A 115 -3.68 0.82 -20.97
CA GLN A 115 -2.21 0.85 -21.01
C GLN A 115 -1.61 0.97 -19.59
N GLY A 116 -2.16 1.84 -18.75
CA GLY A 116 -1.74 1.98 -17.35
C GLY A 116 -1.87 0.68 -16.57
N LYS A 117 -2.98 -0.06 -16.74
CA LYS A 117 -3.21 -1.35 -16.08
C LYS A 117 -2.10 -2.35 -16.36
N ASN A 118 -1.67 -2.45 -17.62
CA ASN A 118 -0.59 -3.36 -18.00
C ASN A 118 0.74 -2.98 -17.33
N ILE A 119 1.00 -1.68 -17.19
CA ILE A 119 2.21 -1.18 -16.51
C ILE A 119 2.12 -1.44 -15.01
N LEU A 120 0.96 -1.26 -14.40
CA LEU A 120 0.72 -1.58 -12.99
C LEU A 120 0.94 -3.08 -12.71
N TYR A 121 0.46 -3.97 -13.57
CA TYR A 121 0.74 -5.40 -13.46
C TYR A 121 2.23 -5.71 -13.59
N ALA A 122 2.94 -5.09 -14.53
CA ALA A 122 4.38 -5.24 -14.68
C ALA A 122 5.13 -4.74 -13.43
N ALA A 123 4.69 -3.63 -12.81
CA ALA A 123 5.24 -3.10 -11.57
C ALA A 123 5.07 -4.10 -10.41
N ILE A 124 3.88 -4.67 -10.26
CA ILE A 124 3.60 -5.64 -9.19
C ILE A 124 4.43 -6.92 -9.40
N ILE A 125 4.42 -7.50 -10.59
CA ILE A 125 5.16 -8.74 -10.90
C ILE A 125 6.67 -8.53 -10.70
N SER A 126 7.22 -7.41 -11.19
CA SER A 126 8.64 -7.09 -11.01
C SER A 126 8.99 -6.89 -9.53
N SER A 127 8.12 -6.23 -8.75
CA SER A 127 8.34 -6.03 -7.31
C SER A 127 8.39 -7.34 -6.54
N ILE A 128 7.50 -8.28 -6.86
CA ILE A 128 7.48 -9.62 -6.23
C ILE A 128 8.74 -10.39 -6.63
N GLY A 129 9.09 -10.40 -7.92
CA GLY A 129 10.28 -11.09 -8.42
C GLY A 129 11.58 -10.57 -7.78
N ILE A 130 11.76 -9.25 -7.75
CA ILE A 130 12.95 -8.62 -7.18
C ILE A 130 13.01 -8.80 -5.67
N THR A 131 11.88 -8.70 -4.97
CA THR A 131 11.83 -8.96 -3.52
C THR A 131 12.16 -10.42 -3.22
N THR A 132 11.71 -11.35 -4.06
CA THR A 132 12.04 -12.77 -3.92
C THR A 132 13.56 -13.00 -4.09
N VAL A 133 14.15 -12.51 -5.17
CA VAL A 133 15.60 -12.65 -5.43
C VAL A 133 16.42 -12.00 -4.32
N THR A 134 16.04 -10.79 -3.91
CA THR A 134 16.73 -10.01 -2.87
C THR A 134 16.63 -10.69 -1.50
N SER A 135 15.45 -11.19 -1.14
CA SER A 135 15.27 -11.88 0.16
C SER A 135 16.03 -13.20 0.23
N VAL A 136 16.09 -13.98 -0.85
CA VAL A 136 16.90 -15.20 -0.92
C VAL A 136 18.39 -14.87 -0.80
N TYR A 137 18.86 -13.83 -1.50
CA TYR A 137 20.25 -13.39 -1.41
C TYR A 137 20.61 -12.92 0.02
N ILE A 138 19.78 -12.06 0.62
CA ILE A 138 19.98 -11.56 1.98
C ILE A 138 19.96 -12.72 2.99
N ALA A 139 19.04 -13.67 2.82
CA ALA A 139 18.95 -14.85 3.68
C ALA A 139 20.24 -15.69 3.64
N GLY A 140 20.83 -15.89 2.46
CA GLY A 140 22.12 -16.58 2.31
C GLY A 140 23.26 -15.81 2.97
N LEU A 141 23.33 -14.50 2.74
CA LEU A 141 24.39 -13.65 3.28
C LEU A 141 24.33 -13.54 4.82
N LEU A 142 23.14 -13.50 5.41
CA LEU A 142 22.96 -13.57 6.86
C LEU A 142 23.46 -14.92 7.42
N GLY A 143 23.21 -16.03 6.71
CA GLY A 143 23.75 -17.34 7.09
C GLY A 143 25.28 -17.34 7.25
N GLU A 144 25.99 -16.76 6.29
CA GLU A 144 27.46 -16.65 6.32
C GLU A 144 27.96 -15.74 7.46
N MET A 145 27.31 -14.59 7.67
CA MET A 145 27.68 -13.66 8.75
C MET A 145 27.55 -14.30 10.12
N PHE A 146 26.42 -14.92 10.42
CA PHE A 146 26.16 -15.49 11.75
C PHE A 146 26.89 -16.82 11.98
N GLY A 147 27.18 -17.59 10.93
CA GLY A 147 28.04 -18.76 11.02
C GLY A 147 29.49 -18.43 11.38
N SER A 148 29.91 -17.17 11.19
CA SER A 148 31.30 -16.74 11.39
C SER A 148 31.54 -15.95 12.69
N ILE A 149 30.48 -15.43 13.33
CA ILE A 149 30.54 -14.71 14.62
C ILE A 149 31.05 -15.60 15.76
N SER A 150 30.90 -16.92 15.65
CA SER A 150 31.47 -17.91 16.58
C SER A 150 33.01 -17.97 16.55
N SER A 151 33.67 -17.29 15.61
CA SER A 151 35.13 -17.30 15.46
C SER A 151 35.72 -15.89 15.34
N THR A 152 35.79 -15.14 16.47
CA THR A 152 36.69 -13.98 16.74
C THR A 152 36.94 -12.92 15.65
N SER A 153 36.16 -12.87 14.58
CA SER A 153 36.39 -12.01 13.43
C SER A 153 35.44 -10.83 13.53
N SER A 154 36.03 -9.65 13.63
CA SER A 154 35.33 -8.37 13.60
C SER A 154 34.77 -8.16 12.19
N TYR A 155 33.60 -8.75 11.90
CA TYR A 155 32.83 -8.38 10.73
C TYR A 155 32.44 -6.92 10.88
N SER A 156 33.16 -6.04 10.20
CA SER A 156 32.78 -4.64 10.09
C SER A 156 31.42 -4.60 9.39
N SER A 157 30.40 -4.04 10.03
CA SER A 157 29.09 -3.73 9.43
C SER A 157 29.19 -3.02 8.07
N LEU A 158 30.35 -2.42 7.78
CA LEU A 158 30.72 -1.82 6.52
C LEU A 158 30.80 -2.81 5.33
N SER A 159 31.27 -4.05 5.52
CA SER A 159 31.36 -5.03 4.42
C SER A 159 29.99 -5.55 3.99
N PHE A 160 29.05 -5.68 4.93
CA PHE A 160 27.63 -5.96 4.63
C PHE A 160 27.01 -4.83 3.78
N ILE A 161 27.25 -3.58 4.17
CA ILE A 161 26.73 -2.41 3.45
C ILE A 161 27.36 -2.29 2.05
N GLN A 162 28.65 -2.57 1.92
CA GLN A 162 29.34 -2.55 0.63
C GLN A 162 28.85 -3.67 -0.31
N ASN A 163 28.60 -4.87 0.22
CA ASN A 163 28.16 -6.01 -0.60
C ASN A 163 26.67 -5.91 -1.00
N THR A 164 25.86 -5.19 -0.23
CA THR A 164 24.43 -4.95 -0.54
C THR A 164 24.19 -3.81 -1.53
N GLY A 165 25.20 -2.97 -1.80
CA GLY A 165 25.08 -1.82 -2.72
C GLY A 165 24.68 -2.21 -4.15
N GLY A 166 25.11 -3.37 -4.65
CA GLY A 166 24.73 -3.86 -5.99
C GLY A 166 23.27 -4.25 -6.12
N ILE A 167 22.63 -4.68 -5.02
CA ILE A 167 21.24 -5.12 -4.99
C ILE A 167 20.28 -3.93 -5.00
N GLY A 168 20.72 -2.79 -4.44
CA GLY A 168 19.93 -1.56 -4.44
C GLY A 168 19.53 -1.09 -5.84
N ILE A 169 20.36 -1.40 -6.86
CA ILE A 169 20.09 -1.05 -8.26
C ILE A 169 18.88 -1.83 -8.80
N LEU A 170 18.71 -3.10 -8.41
CA LEU A 170 17.55 -3.90 -8.84
C LEU A 170 16.25 -3.31 -8.32
N GLY A 171 16.25 -2.72 -7.11
CA GLY A 171 15.10 -2.05 -6.53
C GLY A 171 14.62 -0.80 -7.30
N VAL A 172 15.45 -0.24 -8.18
CA VAL A 172 15.08 0.96 -8.96
C VAL A 172 14.00 0.64 -10.00
N ILE A 173 14.04 -0.54 -10.61
CA ILE A 173 13.10 -0.96 -11.67
C ILE A 173 11.64 -0.90 -11.20
N PRO A 174 11.22 -1.58 -10.12
CA PRO A 174 9.83 -1.56 -9.68
C PRO A 174 9.42 -0.16 -9.21
N ASN A 175 10.34 0.59 -8.60
CA ASN A 175 10.06 1.96 -8.15
C ASN A 175 9.77 2.89 -9.34
N LEU A 176 10.52 2.78 -10.45
CA LEU A 176 10.25 3.55 -11.66
C LEU A 176 8.93 3.14 -12.31
N LEU A 177 8.62 1.84 -12.34
CA LEU A 177 7.35 1.34 -12.88
C LEU A 177 6.15 1.83 -12.04
N PHE A 178 6.23 1.76 -10.72
CA PHE A 178 5.20 2.32 -9.83
C PHE A 178 5.08 3.82 -9.97
N LEU A 179 6.20 4.56 -10.05
CA LEU A 179 6.18 6.00 -10.29
C LEU A 179 5.45 6.35 -11.58
N TYR A 180 5.72 5.60 -12.66
CA TYR A 180 5.04 5.78 -13.93
C TYR A 180 3.55 5.42 -13.83
N ALA A 181 3.21 4.33 -13.13
CA ALA A 181 1.82 3.95 -12.86
C ALA A 181 1.06 5.05 -12.09
N PHE A 182 1.68 5.71 -11.10
CA PHE A 182 1.08 6.86 -10.41
C PHE A 182 0.99 8.12 -11.27
N TYR A 183 1.90 8.31 -12.21
CA TYR A 183 1.91 9.46 -13.08
C TYR A 183 0.74 9.47 -14.09
N ILE A 184 0.32 8.30 -14.57
CA ILE A 184 -0.81 8.16 -15.51
C ILE A 184 -2.12 8.76 -14.96
N PRO A 185 -2.66 8.31 -13.80
CA PRO A 185 -3.90 8.86 -13.26
C PRO A 185 -3.76 10.34 -12.91
N TYR A 186 -2.58 10.77 -12.42
CA TYR A 186 -2.31 12.19 -12.19
C TYR A 186 -2.46 13.03 -13.48
N LYS A 187 -1.87 12.57 -14.58
CA LYS A 187 -1.98 13.23 -15.88
C LYS A 187 -3.44 13.28 -16.35
N ARG A 188 -4.18 12.17 -16.24
CA ARG A 188 -5.58 12.09 -16.67
C ARG A 188 -6.52 13.00 -15.86
N ILE A 189 -6.26 13.15 -14.56
CA ILE A 189 -6.98 14.11 -13.70
C ILE A 189 -6.68 15.54 -14.15
N LYS A 190 -5.42 15.87 -14.43
CA LYS A 190 -5.01 17.19 -14.89
C LYS A 190 -5.57 17.54 -16.27
N ASP A 191 -5.64 16.55 -17.16
CA ASP A 191 -6.16 16.70 -18.52
C ASP A 191 -7.70 16.72 -18.55
N GLY A 192 -8.37 16.49 -17.41
CA GLY A 192 -9.83 16.54 -17.28
C GLY A 192 -10.56 15.30 -17.79
N GLU A 193 -9.84 14.23 -18.15
CA GLU A 193 -10.44 12.96 -18.57
C GLU A 193 -11.19 12.27 -17.42
N LEU A 194 -10.66 12.41 -16.20
CA LEU A 194 -11.25 11.89 -14.97
C LEU A 194 -11.88 13.04 -14.20
N ILE A 195 -13.18 13.22 -14.39
CA ILE A 195 -13.95 14.27 -13.71
C ILE A 195 -14.42 13.70 -12.36
N PRO A 196 -14.07 14.33 -11.22
CA PRO A 196 -14.61 13.91 -9.94
C PRO A 196 -16.13 14.00 -10.00
N GLN A 197 -16.79 12.90 -9.67
CA GLN A 197 -18.24 12.85 -9.63
C GLN A 197 -18.63 13.65 -8.39
N VAL A 198 -18.97 14.94 -8.57
CA VAL A 198 -19.52 15.76 -7.50
C VAL A 198 -20.69 14.98 -6.96
N SER A 199 -20.54 14.45 -5.74
CA SER A 199 -21.50 13.53 -5.13
C SER A 199 -22.86 14.15 -5.27
N SER A 200 -23.64 13.66 -6.23
CA SER A 200 -25.01 14.13 -6.44
C SER A 200 -25.88 13.45 -5.39
N SER A 201 -25.54 13.67 -4.11
CA SER A 201 -26.53 13.66 -3.04
C SER A 201 -27.31 14.97 -3.10
N VAL A 202 -27.78 15.36 -4.29
CA VAL A 202 -29.09 15.99 -4.32
C VAL A 202 -30.03 14.84 -4.03
N ASN A 203 -30.33 14.66 -2.74
CA ASN A 203 -31.45 13.88 -2.27
C ASN A 203 -32.68 14.33 -3.07
N SER A 204 -32.95 13.64 -4.17
CA SER A 204 -34.21 13.70 -4.91
C SER A 204 -35.24 12.85 -4.15
N THR A 205 -35.31 13.07 -2.84
CA THR A 205 -36.27 12.52 -1.89
C THR A 205 -37.13 13.64 -1.29
N ALA A 206 -37.15 14.83 -1.89
CA ALA A 206 -38.41 15.58 -1.89
C ALA A 206 -39.31 14.88 -2.93
N PRO A 207 -40.54 14.44 -2.57
CA PRO A 207 -41.45 13.87 -3.55
C PRO A 207 -41.70 14.93 -4.62
N GLY A 208 -41.06 14.78 -5.78
CA GLY A 208 -41.24 15.71 -6.88
C GLY A 208 -42.71 15.68 -7.30
N ARG A 209 -43.34 16.84 -7.39
CA ARG A 209 -44.68 16.92 -7.99
C ARG A 209 -44.56 16.77 -9.50
N ILE A 210 -45.59 16.23 -10.14
CA ILE A 210 -45.62 16.13 -11.61
C ILE A 210 -46.22 17.41 -12.17
N CYS A 211 -45.56 18.03 -13.15
CA CYS A 211 -46.11 19.20 -13.82
C CYS A 211 -47.38 18.81 -14.60
N PRO A 212 -48.56 19.42 -14.35
CA PRO A 212 -49.80 19.11 -15.05
C PRO A 212 -49.82 19.48 -16.54
N ASN A 213 -48.82 20.22 -17.04
CA ASN A 213 -48.75 20.64 -18.44
C ASN A 213 -47.83 19.77 -19.30
N CYS A 214 -46.72 19.31 -18.73
CA CYS A 214 -45.71 18.55 -19.49
C CYS A 214 -45.38 17.18 -18.89
N SER A 215 -46.04 16.79 -17.80
CA SER A 215 -45.95 15.48 -17.14
C SER A 215 -44.54 15.09 -16.66
N ARG A 216 -43.63 16.05 -16.52
CA ARG A 216 -42.28 15.84 -15.98
C ARG A 216 -42.26 16.05 -14.47
N SER A 217 -41.41 15.31 -13.77
CA SER A 217 -41.14 15.52 -12.35
C SER A 217 -40.44 16.86 -12.15
N ILE A 218 -40.89 17.61 -11.14
CA ILE A 218 -40.32 18.90 -10.76
C ILE A 218 -40.13 18.97 -9.24
N PRO A 219 -39.18 19.77 -8.74
CA PRO A 219 -39.04 20.03 -7.32
C PRO A 219 -40.33 20.57 -6.70
N MET A 220 -40.62 20.24 -5.43
CA MET A 220 -41.80 20.73 -4.70
C MET A 220 -41.81 22.26 -4.56
N ASP A 221 -40.62 22.83 -4.42
CA ASP A 221 -40.29 24.25 -4.23
C ASP A 221 -40.25 25.06 -5.54
N ALA A 222 -40.38 24.41 -6.70
CA ALA A 222 -40.36 25.11 -7.98
C ALA A 222 -41.70 25.81 -8.26
N ASN A 223 -41.75 27.15 -8.16
CA ASN A 223 -42.94 27.97 -8.54
C ASN A 223 -43.14 28.09 -10.06
N THR A 224 -42.19 27.64 -10.86
CA THR A 224 -42.29 27.61 -12.33
C THR A 224 -41.66 26.34 -12.86
N CYS A 225 -42.31 25.69 -13.81
CA CYS A 225 -41.78 24.48 -14.44
C CYS A 225 -40.55 24.83 -15.30
N PRO A 226 -39.38 24.22 -15.05
CA PRO A 226 -38.17 24.49 -15.84
C PRO A 226 -38.26 23.95 -17.27
N TYR A 227 -39.18 23.02 -17.54
CA TYR A 227 -39.31 22.39 -18.85
C TYR A 227 -40.32 23.05 -19.78
N CYS A 228 -41.39 23.63 -19.23
CA CYS A 228 -42.46 24.21 -20.05
C CYS A 228 -42.82 25.66 -19.69
N GLY A 229 -42.15 26.26 -18.69
CA GLY A 229 -42.35 27.65 -18.29
C GLY A 229 -43.67 27.95 -17.58
N LYS A 230 -44.52 26.95 -17.32
CA LYS A 230 -45.79 27.14 -16.60
C LYS A 230 -45.54 27.53 -15.15
N LYS A 231 -46.12 28.66 -14.72
CA LYS A 231 -46.12 29.10 -13.32
C LYS A 231 -47.19 28.34 -12.54
N PHE A 232 -46.89 27.99 -11.30
CA PHE A 232 -47.84 27.38 -10.36
C PHE A 232 -48.33 28.47 -9.42
N GLU A 233 -49.64 28.70 -9.37
CA GLU A 233 -50.22 29.62 -8.40
C GLU A 233 -50.05 29.03 -7.00
N SER A 234 -49.32 29.74 -6.13
CA SER A 234 -49.25 29.43 -4.71
C SER A 234 -50.56 29.90 -4.08
N TYR A 235 -51.50 28.98 -3.83
CA TYR A 235 -52.64 29.28 -2.97
C TYR A 235 -52.11 29.41 -1.53
N LEU A 236 -52.05 30.66 -1.06
CA LEU A 236 -51.96 30.99 0.37
C LEU A 236 -53.31 30.69 1.04
#